data_AF-A0A4R3KMZ9-F1
#
_entry.id   AF-A0A4R3KMZ9-F1
#
_cell.length_a   1.000
_cell.length_b   1.000
_cell.length_c   1.000
_cell.angle_alpha   90.00
_cell.angle_beta   90.00
_cell.angle_gamma   90.00
#
_symmetry.space_group_name_H-M   'P 1'
#
loop_
_entity.id
_entity.type
_entity.pdbx_description
1 polymer ?
#
loop_
_entity_poly.entity_id
_entity_poly.type
_entity_poly.pdbx_seq_one_letter_code
_entity_poly.pdbx_strand_id
1 'polypeptide(L)'
;MSELLEQILSRDNMFAALNKVKANKGAGGIDGISTEEIDQYLKDNWVEIRDKIRRRKYKPKPVRRVEIPKPNGGVRNLGIPTIVDRVIEQAIAQVLTPIAEPYF
;
A
#
# COMPACT_ATOMS: atom_id res chain seq x y z
N MET A 1 -13.57 17.53 2.68
CA MET A 1 -12.88 16.22 2.60
C MET A 1 -13.68 15.23 3.43
N SER A 2 -13.82 13.95 3.06
CA SER A 2 -14.55 13.01 3.93
C SER A 2 -13.75 12.72 5.19
N GLU A 3 -14.44 12.56 6.32
CA GLU A 3 -13.83 12.23 7.61
C GLU A 3 -12.99 10.94 7.55
N LEU A 4 -13.50 9.92 6.85
CA LEU A 4 -12.79 8.66 6.61
C LEU A 4 -11.45 8.86 5.88
N LEU A 5 -11.38 9.77 4.90
CA LEU A 5 -10.13 10.00 4.17
C LEU A 5 -9.07 10.64 5.07
N GLU A 6 -9.48 11.52 5.99
CA GLU A 6 -8.56 12.11 6.97
C GLU A 6 -8.08 11.08 8.00
N GLN A 7 -8.94 10.14 8.42
CA GLN A 7 -8.52 9.01 9.27
C GLN A 7 -7.51 8.12 8.55
N ILE A 8 -7.76 7.77 7.28
CA ILE A 8 -6.85 6.98 6.44
C ILE A 8 -5.49 7.66 6.30
N LEU A 9 -5.47 8.97 6.00
CA LEU A 9 -4.24 9.74 5.78
C LEU A 9 -3.61 10.29 7.07
N SER A 10 -4.17 9.97 8.24
CA SER A 10 -3.62 10.40 9.52
C SER A 10 -2.20 9.85 9.69
N ARG A 11 -1.33 10.65 10.32
CA ARG A 11 0.07 10.30 10.50
C ARG A 11 0.23 8.93 11.15
N ASP A 12 -0.49 8.70 12.24
CA ASP A 12 -0.38 7.46 13.01
C ASP A 12 -0.86 6.24 12.23
N ASN A 13 -1.97 6.34 11.50
CA ASN A 13 -2.47 5.26 10.64
C ASN A 13 -1.49 4.93 9.51
N MET A 14 -0.93 5.95 8.85
CA MET A 14 0.05 5.77 7.79
C MET A 14 1.37 5.16 8.29
N PHE A 15 1.84 5.54 9.50
CA PHE A 15 3.00 4.90 10.12
C PHE A 15 2.74 3.45 10.48
N ALA A 16 1.56 3.14 11.04
CA ALA A 16 1.16 1.76 11.32
C ALA A 16 1.13 0.92 10.03
N ALA A 17 0.60 1.48 8.94
CA ALA A 17 0.56 0.83 7.64
C ALA A 17 1.96 0.59 7.07
N LEU A 18 2.86 1.57 7.14
CA LEU A 18 4.26 1.42 6.73
C LEU A 18 4.96 0.29 7.48
N ASN A 19 4.82 0.27 8.81
CA ASN A 19 5.42 -0.76 9.65
C ASN A 19 4.88 -2.15 9.31
N LYS A 20 3.57 -2.27 9.09
CA LYS A 20 2.93 -3.54 8.68
C LYS A 20 3.45 -4.02 7.33
N VAL A 21 3.56 -3.14 6.34
CA VAL A 21 4.08 -3.48 5.00
C VAL A 21 5.55 -3.91 5.06
N LYS A 22 6.38 -3.22 5.85
CA LYS A 22 7.79 -3.60 6.06
C LYS A 22 7.91 -4.96 6.74
N ALA A 23 7.08 -5.24 7.75
CA ALA A 23 7.05 -6.53 8.44
C ALA A 23 6.71 -7.71 7.51
N ASN A 24 5.91 -7.47 6.46
CA ASN A 24 5.53 -8.50 5.48
C ASN A 24 6.67 -8.87 4.51
N LYS A 25 7.78 -8.10 4.45
CA LYS A 25 8.98 -8.38 3.65
C LYS A 25 8.71 -8.70 2.16
N GLY A 26 7.66 -8.11 1.60
CA GLY A 26 7.27 -8.34 0.21
C GLY A 26 8.19 -7.65 -0.80
N ALA A 27 8.41 -8.28 -1.95
CA ALA A 27 9.25 -7.73 -3.02
C ALA A 27 8.76 -6.37 -3.54
N GLY A 28 9.67 -5.58 -4.11
CA GLY A 28 9.35 -4.32 -4.79
C GLY A 28 8.38 -4.50 -5.95
N GLY A 29 7.63 -3.43 -6.25
CA GLY A 29 6.69 -3.38 -7.36
C GLY A 29 7.37 -3.10 -8.70
N ILE A 30 6.64 -2.49 -9.63
CA ILE A 30 7.14 -2.20 -10.99
C ILE A 30 8.18 -1.06 -11.03
N ASP A 31 8.24 -0.26 -9.97
CA ASP A 31 9.12 0.91 -9.85
C ASP A 31 10.48 0.62 -9.22
N GLY A 32 10.74 -0.64 -8.85
CA GLY A 32 12.04 -1.09 -8.35
C GLY A 32 12.38 -0.66 -6.92
N ILE A 33 11.56 0.19 -6.28
CA ILE A 33 11.78 0.65 -4.91
C ILE A 33 11.68 -0.53 -3.94
N SER A 34 12.71 -0.69 -3.11
CA SER A 34 12.79 -1.75 -2.10
C SER A 34 12.24 -1.33 -0.74
N THR A 35 12.08 -2.31 0.16
CA THR A 35 11.62 -2.07 1.55
C THR A 35 12.62 -1.29 2.39
N GLU A 36 13.87 -1.22 1.95
CA GLU A 36 14.95 -0.48 2.60
C GLU A 36 14.96 0.98 2.15
N GLU A 37 14.55 1.25 0.92
CA GLU A 37 14.53 2.60 0.32
C GLU A 37 13.23 3.37 0.62
N ILE A 38 12.15 2.67 0.98
CA ILE A 38 10.82 3.26 1.13
C ILE A 38 10.75 4.39 2.16
N ASP A 39 11.50 4.30 3.26
CA ASP A 39 11.46 5.32 4.31
C ASP A 39 11.96 6.66 3.76
N GLN A 40 13.04 6.64 2.98
CA GLN A 40 13.58 7.85 2.36
C GLN A 40 12.65 8.35 1.25
N TYR A 41 12.16 7.45 0.40
CA TYR A 41 11.22 7.80 -0.65
C TYR A 41 9.97 8.51 -0.09
N LEU A 42 9.38 8.00 0.99
CA LEU A 42 8.23 8.63 1.62
C LEU A 42 8.58 9.97 2.27
N LYS A 43 9.74 10.11 2.91
CA LYS A 43 10.17 11.43 3.44
C LYS A 43 10.20 12.49 2.35
N ASP A 44 10.71 12.15 1.17
CA ASP A 44 10.91 13.10 0.07
C ASP A 44 9.60 13.38 -0.70
N ASN A 45 8.71 12.39 -0.80
CA ASN A 45 7.54 12.47 -1.70
C ASN A 45 6.17 12.54 -0.98
N TRP A 46 6.10 12.31 0.34
CA TRP A 46 4.82 12.12 1.03
C TRP A 46 3.89 13.33 0.96
N VAL A 47 4.42 14.55 1.06
CA VAL A 47 3.60 15.77 1.00
C VAL A 47 2.86 15.84 -0.34
N GLU A 48 3.55 15.60 -1.45
CA GLU A 48 2.96 15.60 -2.78
C GLU A 48 1.98 14.43 -2.98
N ILE A 49 2.35 13.23 -2.53
CA ILE A 49 1.49 12.04 -2.60
C ILE A 49 0.18 12.30 -1.86
N ARG A 50 0.25 12.76 -0.62
CA ARG A 50 -0.92 13.08 0.21
C ARG A 50 -1.81 14.12 -0.44
N ASP A 51 -1.22 15.19 -0.98
CA ASP A 51 -1.98 16.24 -1.64
C ASP A 51 -2.65 15.75 -2.93
N LYS A 52 -1.99 14.89 -3.70
CA LYS A 52 -2.60 14.19 -4.85
C LYS A 52 -3.78 13.32 -4.42
N ILE A 53 -3.68 12.57 -3.32
CA ILE A 53 -4.78 11.74 -2.81
C ILE A 53 -5.96 12.63 -2.42
N ARG A 54 -5.71 13.68 -1.61
CA ARG A 54 -6.75 14.62 -1.17
C ARG A 54 -7.48 15.28 -2.35
N ARG A 55 -6.74 15.64 -3.41
CA ARG A 55 -7.31 16.23 -4.63
C ARG A 55 -7.91 15.21 -5.60
N ARG A 56 -7.93 13.91 -5.26
CA ARG A 56 -8.38 12.81 -6.13
C ARG A 56 -7.60 12.76 -7.46
N LYS A 57 -6.30 13.09 -7.41
CA LYS A 57 -5.37 13.06 -8.54
C LYS A 57 -4.27 12.01 -8.39
N TYR A 58 -4.22 11.29 -7.27
CA TYR A 58 -3.34 10.14 -7.11
C TYR A 58 -3.72 9.04 -8.10
N LYS A 59 -2.73 8.54 -8.83
CA LYS A 59 -2.89 7.42 -9.76
C LYS A 59 -1.97 6.30 -9.27
N PRO A 60 -2.52 5.21 -8.71
CA PRO A 60 -1.72 4.04 -8.34
C PRO A 60 -0.94 3.51 -9.53
N LYS A 61 0.22 2.91 -9.27
CA LYS A 61 1.04 2.32 -10.34
C LYS A 61 0.48 0.94 -10.74
N PRO A 62 0.69 0.50 -11.98
CA PRO A 62 0.37 -0.87 -12.38
C PRO A 62 1.09 -1.89 -11.50
N VAL A 63 0.42 -3.01 -11.21
CA VAL A 63 1.02 -4.12 -10.46
C VAL A 63 2.05 -4.87 -11.30
N ARG A 64 3.19 -5.26 -10.69
CA ARG A 64 4.20 -6.10 -11.33
C ARG A 64 3.72 -7.56 -11.36
N ARG A 65 3.71 -8.17 -12.55
CA ARG A 65 3.37 -9.58 -12.72
C ARG A 65 4.54 -10.47 -12.31
N VAL A 66 4.25 -11.49 -11.50
CA VAL A 66 5.20 -12.55 -11.14
C VAL A 66 4.50 -13.89 -11.20
N GLU A 67 5.12 -14.87 -11.84
CA GLU A 67 4.66 -16.25 -11.83
C GLU A 67 5.37 -17.01 -10.71
N ILE A 68 4.60 -17.67 -9.85
CA ILE A 68 5.14 -18.58 -8.84
C ILE A 68 4.58 -19.99 -9.03
N PRO A 69 5.38 -21.05 -8.82
CA PRO A 69 4.90 -22.42 -8.94
C PRO A 69 3.86 -22.73 -7.86
N LYS A 70 2.82 -23.50 -8.21
CA LYS A 70 1.88 -24.07 -7.24
C LYS A 70 2.42 -25.40 -6.71
N PRO A 71 2.11 -25.79 -5.45
CA PRO A 71 2.53 -27.08 -4.90
C PRO A 71 2.06 -28.29 -5.72
N ASN A 72 0.89 -28.20 -6.34
CA ASN A 72 0.24 -29.32 -7.05
C ASN A 72 0.43 -29.25 -8.58
N GLY A 73 1.39 -28.47 -9.07
CA GLY A 73 1.62 -28.22 -10.49
C GLY A 73 0.90 -26.99 -11.05
N GLY A 74 1.45 -26.44 -12.14
CA GLY A 74 1.02 -25.19 -12.74
C GLY A 74 1.57 -23.93 -12.05
N VAL A 75 1.15 -22.76 -12.53
CA VAL A 75 1.62 -21.45 -12.06
C VAL A 75 0.50 -20.64 -11.39
N ARG A 76 0.87 -19.80 -10.43
CA ARG A 76 0.03 -18.74 -9.85
C ARG A 76 0.60 -17.39 -10.28
N ASN A 77 -0.24 -16.59 -10.93
CA ASN A 77 0.12 -15.24 -11.35
C ASN A 77 -0.20 -14.28 -10.20
N LEU A 78 0.84 -13.68 -9.63
CA LEU A 78 0.73 -12.63 -8.64
C LEU A 78 0.79 -11.25 -9.31
N GLY A 79 0.04 -10.31 -8.78
CA GLY A 79 0.21 -8.89 -9.02
C GLY A 79 0.81 -8.26 -7.77
N ILE A 80 2.02 -7.72 -7.89
CA ILE A 80 2.74 -7.09 -6.77
C ILE A 80 2.65 -5.58 -6.95
N PRO A 81 1.86 -4.85 -6.13
CA PRO A 81 1.83 -3.39 -6.17
C PRO A 81 3.16 -2.80 -5.72
N THR A 82 3.36 -1.51 -5.98
CA THR A 82 4.52 -0.79 -5.43
C THR A 82 4.40 -0.68 -3.92
N ILE A 83 5.52 -0.48 -3.22
CA ILE A 83 5.49 -0.41 -1.76
C ILE A 83 4.63 0.76 -1.29
N VAL A 84 4.70 1.90 -1.98
CA VAL A 84 3.86 3.07 -1.70
C VAL A 84 2.38 2.72 -1.83
N ASP A 85 1.99 2.06 -2.93
CA ASP A 85 0.60 1.63 -3.13
C ASP A 85 0.16 0.65 -2.04
N ARG A 86 1.00 -0.32 -1.66
CA ARG A 86 0.71 -1.24 -0.55
C ARG A 86 0.52 -0.54 0.78
N VAL A 87 1.31 0.51 1.06
CA VAL A 87 1.16 1.30 2.28
C VAL A 87 -0.17 2.05 2.28
N ILE A 88 -0.58 2.62 1.15
CA ILE A 88 -1.87 3.31 1.00
C ILE A 88 -3.03 2.31 1.13
N GLU A 89 -2.96 1.16 0.45
CA GLU A 89 -3.93 0.07 0.54
C GLU A 89 -4.07 -0.46 1.97
N GLN A 90 -2.95 -0.66 2.68
CA GLN A 90 -2.92 -1.09 4.07
C GLN A 90 -3.53 -0.04 5.00
N ALA A 91 -3.28 1.25 4.77
CA ALA A 91 -3.87 2.34 5.53
C ALA A 91 -5.40 2.43 5.32
N ILE A 92 -5.87 2.16 4.11
CA ILE A 92 -7.30 2.04 3.79
C ILE A 92 -7.90 0.84 4.55
N ALA A 93 -7.26 -0.33 4.46
CA ALA A 93 -7.74 -1.55 5.11
C ALA A 93 -7.84 -1.38 6.63
N GLN A 94 -6.84 -0.76 7.28
CA GLN A 94 -6.87 -0.49 8.73
C GLN A 94 -8.11 0.27 9.20
N VAL A 95 -8.62 1.20 8.39
CA VAL A 95 -9.80 2.00 8.72
C VAL A 95 -11.09 1.28 8.32
N LEU A 96 -11.11 0.61 7.17
CA LEU A 96 -12.32 -0.03 6.66
C LEU A 96 -12.61 -1.39 7.29
N THR A 97 -11.60 -2.16 7.68
CA THR A 97 -11.77 -3.50 8.26
C THR A 97 -12.65 -3.48 9.51
N PRO A 98 -12.42 -2.63 10.54
CA PRO A 98 -13.27 -2.59 11.73
C PRO A 98 -14.73 -2.18 11.45
N ILE A 99 -14.97 -1.45 10.35
CA ILE A 99 -16.31 -1.06 9.91
C ILE A 99 -17.00 -2.24 9.23
N ALA A 100 -16.27 -3.04 8.47
CA ALA A 100 -16.79 -4.17 7.70
C ALA A 100 -16.92 -5.45 8.54
N GLU A 101 -16.00 -5.72 9.46
CA GLU A 101 -15.93 -6.95 10.27
C GLU A 101 -17.25 -7.33 10.95
N PRO A 102 -18.05 -6.41 11.53
CA PRO A 102 -19.33 -6.78 12.15
C PRO A 102 -20.38 -7.36 11.19
N TYR A 103 -20.18 -7.25 9.88
CA TYR A 103 -21.11 -7.73 8.85
C TYR A 103 -20.66 -9.06 8.21
N PHE A 104 -19.57 -9.67 8.67
CA PHE A 104 -19.02 -10.95 8.20
C PHE A 104 -18.80 -11.92 9.36
#